data_AF-A0A9D5I072-F1
#
_entry.id   AF-A0A9D5I072-F1
#
_cell.length_a   1.000
_cell.length_b   1.000
_cell.length_c   1.000
_cell.angle_alpha   90.00
_cell.angle_beta   90.00
_cell.angle_gamma   90.00
#
_symmetry.space_group_name_H-M   'P 1'
#
loop_
_entity.id
_entity.type
_entity.pdbx_description
1 polymer ?
#
loop_
_entity_poly.entity_id
_entity_poly.type
_entity_poly.pdbx_seq_one_letter_code
_entity_poly.pdbx_strand_id
1 'polypeptide(L)'
;MSLTQVLARKWRPKSFSELTGQDHVVKALTNALERKRLHHAYLFTGTRGVGKTTIARILAKALNCENGITATPCGKCGACIEIDGGRFVDLIELDAASNTQVDSMRELLENALYAPTYGRYKVYIIDEVHMLSKSAFNAMLKTLEEPPDHVKFVLATTDPQKIPVTVLSRCLQFNLKQIPPSLIANHLTYVLEQEQISGDAMSTQLLARAAQGSMRDALSMLDQAIAFGEGTVSESSVRIMLGAIDQGYLYDLLDALARKDGSQMLMLADAMEARSLSFDAALQDLAALLHQLALAQTVPQAISEDLPEYERIFTLTKIFTPEEIQLFYQIALHGRSDLSLAPDEYAGFTMTLMRMLAFVPGDAADGARKPFLTASETTTPSRSSDVIKQGPPIVKQPVASVTEPPIGVPSIVSTDATSDHVAPFDVDWPALVSQLKLSGMTRMLAQNCEVKRISDNEVELCVPEPHRHLLEKAYQDKMKAVISEHYGKPIRLKFSVGSVTGMTPAELESCEKQAKQSQAIAAIETDPFVRELIENFDARLIVSSIKPIQ
;
A
#
# COMPACT_ATOMS: atom_id res chain seq x y z
N MET A 1 -26.67 -32.50 -4.36
CA MET A 1 -25.21 -32.39 -4.59
C MET A 1 -24.68 -31.32 -3.65
N SER A 2 -23.47 -31.45 -3.10
CA SER A 2 -22.99 -30.55 -2.02
C SER A 2 -22.54 -29.19 -2.55
N LEU A 3 -23.45 -28.20 -2.52
CA LEU A 3 -23.25 -26.79 -2.87
C LEU A 3 -22.35 -26.00 -1.88
N THR A 4 -21.50 -26.67 -1.09
CA THR A 4 -20.81 -26.08 0.08
C THR A 4 -19.30 -25.86 -0.12
N GLN A 5 -18.78 -26.02 -1.34
CA GLN A 5 -17.38 -25.70 -1.66
C GLN A 5 -17.30 -24.68 -2.80
N VAL A 6 -16.76 -23.50 -2.46
CA VAL A 6 -16.30 -22.43 -3.36
C VAL A 6 -15.53 -23.02 -4.54
N LEU A 7 -15.83 -22.59 -5.78
CA LEU A 7 -15.19 -23.08 -7.01
C LEU A 7 -13.67 -22.94 -6.94
N ALA A 8 -13.16 -21.83 -6.37
CA ALA A 8 -11.73 -21.61 -6.15
C ALA A 8 -11.03 -22.70 -5.31
N ARG A 9 -11.77 -23.49 -4.51
CA ARG A 9 -11.25 -24.67 -3.80
C ARG A 9 -11.52 -25.97 -4.56
N LYS A 10 -12.70 -26.11 -5.18
CA LYS A 10 -13.12 -27.30 -5.95
C LYS A 10 -12.24 -27.53 -7.18
N TRP A 11 -11.96 -26.47 -7.93
CA TRP A 11 -11.19 -26.43 -9.17
C TRP A 11 -9.70 -26.18 -8.97
N ARG A 12 -9.18 -26.30 -7.75
CA ARG A 12 -7.75 -26.15 -7.49
C ARG A 12 -6.97 -27.27 -8.21
N PRO A 13 -6.02 -26.95 -9.11
CA PRO A 13 -5.24 -27.94 -9.84
C PRO A 13 -4.59 -29.00 -8.94
N LYS A 14 -4.76 -30.27 -9.28
CA LYS A 14 -4.25 -31.43 -8.52
C LYS A 14 -2.97 -32.01 -9.10
N SER A 15 -2.72 -31.77 -10.39
CA SER A 15 -1.55 -32.21 -11.16
C SER A 15 -0.88 -31.03 -11.88
N PHE A 16 0.38 -31.18 -12.32
CA PHE A 16 1.07 -30.13 -13.08
C PHE A 16 0.43 -29.87 -14.47
N SER A 17 -0.25 -30.85 -15.05
CA SER A 17 -0.96 -30.73 -16.34
C SER A 17 -2.23 -29.88 -16.28
N GLU A 18 -2.83 -29.71 -15.10
CA GLU A 18 -4.01 -28.86 -14.90
C GLU A 18 -3.65 -27.39 -14.65
N LEU A 19 -2.36 -27.06 -14.53
CA LEU A 19 -1.91 -25.73 -14.14
C LEU A 19 -1.83 -24.78 -15.35
N THR A 20 -2.76 -23.83 -15.43
CA THR A 20 -2.84 -22.88 -16.54
C THR A 20 -1.71 -21.84 -16.54
N GLY A 21 -1.01 -21.68 -17.67
CA GLY A 21 -0.16 -20.51 -17.96
C GLY A 21 1.24 -20.48 -17.34
N GLN A 22 1.73 -21.60 -16.78
CA GLN A 22 3.04 -21.67 -16.08
C GLN A 22 3.98 -22.75 -16.66
N ASP A 23 3.93 -22.95 -17.98
CA ASP A 23 4.59 -24.07 -18.68
C ASP A 23 6.11 -24.14 -18.42
N HIS A 24 6.78 -22.99 -18.26
CA HIS A 24 8.22 -22.93 -17.96
C HIS A 24 8.55 -23.50 -16.58
N VAL A 25 7.72 -23.23 -15.56
CA VAL A 25 7.89 -23.78 -14.20
C VAL A 25 7.56 -25.27 -14.19
N VAL A 26 6.43 -25.66 -14.80
CA VAL A 26 6.02 -27.07 -14.91
C VAL A 26 7.10 -27.91 -15.58
N LYS A 27 7.64 -27.46 -16.71
CA LYS A 27 8.69 -28.15 -17.44
C LYS A 27 9.98 -28.26 -16.62
N ALA A 28 10.36 -27.21 -15.89
CA ALA A 28 11.55 -27.23 -15.04
C ALA A 28 11.41 -28.20 -13.85
N LEU A 29 10.27 -28.18 -13.15
CA LEU A 29 9.98 -29.10 -12.04
C LEU A 29 9.89 -30.55 -12.51
N THR A 30 9.22 -30.81 -13.64
CA THR A 30 9.13 -32.15 -14.27
C THR A 30 10.52 -32.73 -14.54
N ASN A 31 11.38 -31.97 -15.22
CA ASN A 31 12.77 -32.37 -15.48
C ASN A 31 13.59 -32.60 -14.20
N ALA A 32 13.37 -31.82 -13.14
CA ALA A 32 14.07 -31.98 -11.88
C ALA A 32 13.67 -33.27 -11.14
N LEU A 33 12.37 -33.60 -11.15
CA LEU A 33 11.81 -34.81 -10.56
C LEU A 33 12.28 -36.07 -11.31
N GLU A 34 12.16 -36.10 -12.63
CA GLU A 34 12.58 -37.22 -13.49
C GLU A 34 14.09 -37.51 -13.35
N ARG A 35 14.91 -36.47 -13.32
CA ARG A 35 16.38 -36.58 -13.18
C ARG A 35 16.83 -36.76 -11.72
N LYS A 36 15.89 -36.81 -10.77
CA LYS A 36 16.13 -36.86 -9.31
C LYS A 36 17.08 -35.77 -8.78
N ARG A 37 17.14 -34.62 -9.47
CA ARG A 37 17.93 -33.44 -9.05
C ARG A 37 17.06 -32.54 -8.17
N LEU A 38 16.77 -33.03 -6.97
CA LEU A 38 15.90 -32.37 -6.01
C LEU A 38 16.68 -31.34 -5.20
N HIS A 39 16.29 -30.08 -5.27
CA HIS A 39 16.86 -29.04 -4.42
C HIS A 39 16.31 -29.18 -3.00
N HIS A 40 17.05 -28.69 -2.00
CA HIS A 40 16.59 -28.69 -0.60
C HIS A 40 15.58 -27.57 -0.34
N ALA A 41 15.72 -26.43 -1.04
CA ALA A 41 14.82 -25.28 -0.93
C ALA A 41 14.39 -24.76 -2.31
N TYR A 42 13.08 -24.51 -2.45
CA TYR A 42 12.44 -23.91 -3.62
C TYR A 42 11.78 -22.59 -3.22
N LEU A 43 11.85 -21.56 -4.08
CA LEU A 43 11.19 -20.28 -3.88
C LEU A 43 10.27 -19.95 -5.06
N PHE A 44 8.97 -19.89 -4.83
CA PHE A 44 7.96 -19.47 -5.79
C PHE A 44 7.63 -17.99 -5.60
N THR A 45 7.92 -17.17 -6.61
CA THR A 45 7.61 -15.73 -6.63
C THR A 45 6.50 -15.45 -7.63
N GLY A 46 5.67 -14.44 -7.38
CA GLY A 46 4.59 -14.03 -8.29
C GLY A 46 3.40 -13.41 -7.55
N THR A 47 2.50 -12.75 -8.29
CA THR A 47 1.33 -12.06 -7.70
C THR A 47 0.41 -13.00 -6.93
N ARG A 48 -0.56 -12.44 -6.19
CA ARG A 48 -1.56 -13.25 -5.48
C ARG A 48 -2.33 -14.13 -6.47
N GLY A 49 -2.65 -15.35 -6.06
CA GLY A 49 -3.56 -16.24 -6.79
C GLY A 49 -3.07 -16.84 -8.12
N VAL A 50 -1.83 -16.58 -8.57
CA VAL A 50 -1.22 -17.22 -9.78
C VAL A 50 -0.86 -18.71 -9.59
N GLY A 51 -1.05 -19.26 -8.39
CA GLY A 51 -0.89 -20.69 -8.11
C GLY A 51 0.31 -21.10 -7.24
N LYS A 52 1.08 -20.17 -6.64
CA LYS A 52 2.27 -20.45 -5.80
C LYS A 52 2.09 -21.66 -4.87
N THR A 53 1.14 -21.56 -3.94
CA THR A 53 0.82 -22.58 -2.93
C THR A 53 0.22 -23.86 -3.54
N THR A 54 -0.40 -23.78 -4.72
CA THR A 54 -0.92 -24.95 -5.45
C THR A 54 0.23 -25.77 -6.03
N ILE A 55 1.19 -25.11 -6.68
CA ILE A 55 2.42 -25.75 -7.19
C ILE A 55 3.21 -26.38 -6.05
N ALA A 56 3.32 -25.68 -4.92
CA ALA A 56 3.94 -26.21 -3.71
C ALA A 56 3.30 -27.52 -3.22
N ARG A 57 1.97 -27.60 -3.18
CA ARG A 57 1.23 -28.83 -2.85
C ARG A 57 1.39 -29.94 -3.90
N ILE A 58 1.37 -29.61 -5.20
CA ILE A 58 1.60 -30.60 -6.27
C ILE A 58 3.02 -31.16 -6.16
N LEU A 59 4.03 -30.32 -5.88
CA LEU A 59 5.40 -30.75 -5.62
C LEU A 59 5.49 -31.65 -4.38
N ALA A 60 4.78 -31.34 -3.30
CA ALA A 60 4.71 -32.22 -2.13
C ALA A 60 4.13 -33.61 -2.48
N LYS A 61 3.07 -33.69 -3.29
CA LYS A 61 2.54 -34.97 -3.80
C LYS A 61 3.56 -35.70 -4.68
N ALA A 62 4.23 -34.97 -5.58
CA ALA A 62 5.23 -35.52 -6.49
C ALA A 62 6.42 -36.16 -5.74
N LEU A 63 6.78 -35.61 -4.58
CA LEU A 63 7.83 -36.12 -3.69
C LEU A 63 7.37 -37.30 -2.81
N ASN A 64 6.14 -37.26 -2.30
CA ASN A 64 5.61 -38.22 -1.32
C ASN A 64 4.64 -39.26 -1.89
N CYS A 65 4.48 -39.36 -3.21
CA CYS A 65 3.64 -40.38 -3.84
C CYS A 65 4.20 -41.79 -3.56
N GLU A 66 3.32 -42.70 -3.14
CA GLU A 66 3.68 -44.09 -2.80
C GLU A 66 4.33 -44.81 -3.99
N ASN A 67 3.82 -44.57 -5.20
CA ASN A 67 4.34 -45.14 -6.46
C ASN A 67 5.79 -44.71 -6.81
N GLY A 68 6.36 -43.71 -6.14
CA GLY A 68 7.68 -43.15 -6.47
C GLY A 68 7.68 -41.64 -6.54
N ILE A 69 8.88 -41.06 -6.56
CA ILE A 69 9.08 -39.66 -6.91
C ILE A 69 8.75 -39.52 -8.40
N THR A 70 7.71 -38.76 -8.74
CA THR A 70 7.20 -38.65 -10.12
C THR A 70 6.62 -37.26 -10.39
N ALA A 71 6.77 -36.76 -11.62
CA ALA A 71 6.08 -35.55 -12.06
C ALA A 71 4.56 -35.73 -12.21
N THR A 72 4.07 -36.96 -12.34
CA THR A 72 2.65 -37.30 -12.47
C THR A 72 2.15 -38.00 -11.19
N PRO A 73 1.85 -37.27 -10.10
CA PRO A 73 1.32 -37.88 -8.88
C PRO A 73 -0.01 -38.58 -9.16
N CYS A 74 -0.22 -39.76 -8.56
CA CYS A 74 -1.33 -40.64 -8.95
C CYS A 74 -2.73 -40.14 -8.54
N GLY A 75 -2.81 -39.20 -7.58
CA GLY A 75 -4.07 -38.63 -7.08
C GLY A 75 -4.97 -39.60 -6.30
N LYS A 76 -4.56 -40.85 -6.11
CA LYS A 76 -5.39 -41.94 -5.56
C LYS A 76 -4.79 -42.66 -4.34
N CYS A 77 -3.50 -42.49 -4.07
CA CYS A 77 -2.85 -43.08 -2.89
C CYS A 77 -3.13 -42.25 -1.62
N GLY A 78 -2.88 -42.82 -0.45
CA GLY A 78 -3.15 -42.19 0.86
C GLY A 78 -2.47 -40.83 0.96
N ALA A 79 -1.17 -40.79 0.67
CA ALA A 79 -0.40 -39.55 0.66
C ALA A 79 -0.98 -38.46 -0.27
N CYS A 80 -1.40 -38.81 -1.49
CA CYS A 80 -1.97 -37.84 -2.43
C CYS A 80 -3.29 -37.25 -1.93
N ILE A 81 -4.18 -38.11 -1.40
CA ILE A 81 -5.51 -37.72 -0.91
C ILE A 81 -5.39 -36.86 0.36
N GLU A 82 -4.47 -37.20 1.27
CA GLU A 82 -4.23 -36.44 2.49
C GLU A 82 -3.59 -35.07 2.24
N ILE A 83 -2.69 -34.95 1.25
CA ILE A 83 -2.11 -33.67 0.83
C ILE A 83 -3.17 -32.75 0.21
N ASP A 84 -4.07 -33.28 -0.63
CA ASP A 84 -5.24 -32.52 -1.13
C ASP A 84 -6.19 -32.12 0.01
N GLY A 85 -6.39 -33.02 0.98
CA GLY A 85 -7.17 -32.76 2.19
C GLY A 85 -6.51 -31.76 3.16
N GLY A 86 -5.22 -31.46 3.03
CA GLY A 86 -4.45 -30.66 3.99
C GLY A 86 -4.30 -31.33 5.36
N ARG A 87 -4.20 -32.66 5.41
CA ARG A 87 -4.10 -33.46 6.65
C ARG A 87 -2.88 -34.39 6.70
N PHE A 88 -2.00 -34.30 5.71
CA PHE A 88 -0.83 -35.17 5.62
C PHE A 88 0.24 -34.77 6.65
N VAL A 89 0.63 -35.71 7.52
CA VAL A 89 1.46 -35.45 8.71
C VAL A 89 2.83 -34.85 8.36
N ASP A 90 3.46 -35.30 7.28
CA ASP A 90 4.78 -34.81 6.85
C ASP A 90 4.71 -33.63 5.86
N LEU A 91 3.55 -32.97 5.75
CA LEU A 91 3.38 -31.70 5.04
C LEU A 91 2.92 -30.63 6.03
N ILE A 92 3.84 -29.72 6.37
CA ILE A 92 3.59 -28.62 7.29
C ILE A 92 3.40 -27.36 6.44
N GLU A 93 2.20 -26.78 6.49
CA GLU A 93 1.89 -25.50 5.83
C GLU A 93 1.80 -24.40 6.88
N LEU A 94 2.64 -23.37 6.72
CA LEU A 94 2.68 -22.19 7.58
C LEU A 94 2.42 -20.94 6.74
N ASP A 95 1.42 -20.17 7.14
CA ASP A 95 1.25 -18.79 6.68
C ASP A 95 2.11 -17.88 7.57
N ALA A 96 3.09 -17.19 6.95
CA ALA A 96 3.98 -16.27 7.65
C ALA A 96 3.27 -14.99 8.12
N ALA A 97 2.13 -14.63 7.50
CA ALA A 97 1.34 -13.48 7.93
C ALA A 97 0.66 -13.71 9.29
N SER A 98 0.27 -14.95 9.61
CA SER A 98 -0.27 -15.30 10.93
C SER A 98 0.79 -15.71 11.95
N ASN A 99 1.94 -16.22 11.50
CA ASN A 99 2.99 -16.78 12.36
C ASN A 99 4.32 -16.01 12.24
N THR A 100 4.30 -14.73 12.61
CA THR A 100 5.47 -13.84 12.54
C THR A 100 6.49 -14.05 13.67
N GLN A 101 6.11 -14.79 14.72
CA GLN A 101 6.93 -15.04 15.90
C GLN A 101 8.11 -15.97 15.61
N VAL A 102 9.27 -15.63 16.17
CA VAL A 102 10.53 -16.35 15.94
C VAL A 102 10.49 -17.75 16.55
N ASP A 103 9.85 -17.89 17.70
CA ASP A 103 9.90 -19.11 18.50
C ASP A 103 9.09 -20.24 17.85
N SER A 104 7.93 -19.93 17.25
CA SER A 104 7.18 -20.89 16.42
C SER A 104 8.01 -21.41 15.25
N MET A 105 8.83 -20.57 14.61
CA MET A 105 9.74 -21.03 13.56
C MET A 105 10.93 -21.84 14.10
N ARG A 106 11.44 -21.54 15.30
CA ARG A 106 12.48 -22.37 15.95
C ARG A 106 11.96 -23.76 16.25
N GLU A 107 10.80 -23.87 16.90
CA GLU A 107 10.16 -25.15 17.20
C GLU A 107 9.93 -25.98 15.92
N LEU A 108 9.52 -25.35 14.81
CA LEU A 108 9.34 -26.05 13.53
C LEU A 108 10.65 -26.53 12.90
N LEU A 109 11.74 -25.78 13.04
CA LEU A 109 13.08 -26.13 12.55
C LEU A 109 13.74 -27.22 13.42
N GLU A 110 13.56 -27.17 14.74
CA GLU A 110 13.96 -28.26 15.65
C GLU A 110 13.20 -29.55 15.29
N ASN A 111 11.89 -29.45 15.06
CA ASN A 111 11.09 -30.56 14.58
C ASN A 111 11.48 -31.05 13.16
N ALA A 112 12.22 -30.28 12.36
CA ALA A 112 12.67 -30.69 11.03
C ALA A 112 13.83 -31.70 11.08
N LEU A 113 14.59 -31.72 12.19
CA LEU A 113 15.70 -32.66 12.39
C LEU A 113 15.23 -34.12 12.46
N TYR A 114 14.00 -34.36 12.92
CA TYR A 114 13.42 -35.70 12.97
C TYR A 114 12.97 -36.19 11.57
N ALA A 115 13.17 -37.49 11.33
CA ALA A 115 12.74 -38.18 10.11
C ALA A 115 11.21 -38.07 9.88
N PRO A 116 10.73 -38.18 8.63
CA PRO A 116 9.30 -38.22 8.33
C PRO A 116 8.63 -39.47 8.91
N THR A 117 7.34 -39.37 9.19
CA THR A 117 6.54 -40.41 9.88
C THR A 117 5.95 -41.43 8.90
N TYR A 118 5.55 -40.97 7.72
CA TYR A 118 4.86 -41.75 6.68
C TYR A 118 5.39 -41.44 5.28
N GLY A 119 5.73 -40.18 5.01
CA GLY A 119 6.28 -39.72 3.73
C GLY A 119 7.75 -40.10 3.51
N ARG A 120 8.22 -39.86 2.28
CA ARG A 120 9.64 -39.96 1.90
C ARG A 120 10.41 -38.69 2.30
N TYR A 121 9.73 -37.56 2.28
CA TYR A 121 10.24 -36.24 2.60
C TYR A 121 9.28 -35.50 3.53
N LYS A 122 9.83 -34.80 4.51
CA LYS A 122 9.13 -33.81 5.33
C LYS A 122 9.16 -32.47 4.61
N VAL A 123 8.00 -32.02 4.14
CA VAL A 123 7.86 -30.84 3.28
C VAL A 123 7.30 -29.68 4.09
N TYR A 124 8.02 -28.57 4.10
CA TYR A 124 7.61 -27.33 4.75
C TYR A 124 7.20 -26.31 3.68
N ILE A 125 5.91 -26.02 3.57
CA ILE A 125 5.41 -24.91 2.73
C ILE A 125 5.28 -23.68 3.63
N ILE A 126 5.98 -22.60 3.29
CA ILE A 126 5.88 -21.32 3.97
C ILE A 126 5.32 -20.29 2.97
N ASP A 127 4.06 -19.92 3.16
CA ASP A 127 3.39 -18.93 2.31
C ASP A 127 3.60 -17.50 2.83
N GLU A 128 3.60 -16.56 1.89
CA GLU A 128 3.97 -15.15 2.07
C GLU A 128 5.20 -14.91 2.97
N VAL A 129 6.27 -15.68 2.75
CA VAL A 129 7.49 -15.73 3.58
C VAL A 129 8.14 -14.35 3.83
N HIS A 130 7.89 -13.36 2.98
CA HIS A 130 8.34 -11.97 3.16
C HIS A 130 7.77 -11.28 4.42
N MET A 131 6.71 -11.84 5.02
CA MET A 131 6.12 -11.38 6.28
C MET A 131 6.88 -11.88 7.52
N LEU A 132 7.84 -12.80 7.37
CA LEU A 132 8.66 -13.28 8.49
C LEU A 132 9.57 -12.17 9.04
N SER A 133 9.75 -12.18 10.37
CA SER A 133 10.72 -11.30 11.04
C SER A 133 12.16 -11.63 10.63
N LYS A 134 13.04 -10.62 10.62
CA LYS A 134 14.49 -10.79 10.29
C LYS A 134 15.16 -11.87 11.16
N SER A 135 14.75 -11.98 12.41
CA SER A 135 15.18 -13.00 13.37
C SER A 135 14.70 -14.42 13.01
N ALA A 136 13.49 -14.58 12.45
CA ALA A 136 13.02 -15.87 11.94
C ALA A 136 13.81 -16.30 10.69
N PHE A 137 14.08 -15.39 9.75
CA PHE A 137 14.96 -15.65 8.61
C PHE A 137 16.36 -16.11 9.06
N ASN A 138 16.96 -15.43 10.03
CA ASN A 138 18.28 -15.81 10.57
C ASN A 138 18.27 -17.19 11.27
N ALA A 139 17.16 -17.61 11.87
CA ALA A 139 17.01 -18.95 12.42
C ALA A 139 16.99 -20.00 11.29
N MET A 140 16.27 -19.73 10.19
CA MET A 140 16.21 -20.63 9.03
C MET A 140 17.55 -20.80 8.30
N LEU A 141 18.44 -19.79 8.30
CA LEU A 141 19.70 -19.85 7.55
C LEU A 141 20.54 -21.09 7.89
N LYS A 142 20.62 -21.48 9.17
CA LYS A 142 21.37 -22.67 9.59
C LYS A 142 20.85 -23.94 8.93
N THR A 143 19.53 -24.13 8.93
CA THR A 143 18.86 -25.31 8.35
C THR A 143 18.78 -25.25 6.82
N LEU A 144 18.94 -24.07 6.21
CA LEU A 144 19.06 -23.91 4.76
C LEU A 144 20.50 -24.10 4.25
N GLU A 145 21.51 -23.92 5.10
CA GLU A 145 22.91 -24.21 4.81
C GLU A 145 23.21 -25.71 4.93
N GLU A 146 22.76 -26.33 6.02
CA GLU A 146 22.94 -27.76 6.30
C GLU A 146 21.57 -28.47 6.45
N PRO A 147 20.78 -28.59 5.37
CA PRO A 147 19.47 -29.23 5.41
C PRO A 147 19.58 -30.75 5.56
N PRO A 148 18.79 -31.39 6.43
CA PRO A 148 18.69 -32.85 6.45
C PRO A 148 18.17 -33.41 5.10
N ASP A 149 18.68 -34.54 4.65
CA ASP A 149 18.35 -35.13 3.33
C ASP A 149 16.84 -35.32 3.11
N HIS A 150 16.12 -35.68 4.18
CA HIS A 150 14.68 -35.91 4.20
C HIS A 150 13.83 -34.63 4.27
N VAL A 151 14.42 -33.45 4.44
CA VAL A 151 13.68 -32.17 4.52
C VAL A 151 13.67 -31.46 3.17
N LYS A 152 12.51 -30.87 2.82
CA LYS A 152 12.37 -29.99 1.65
C LYS A 152 11.58 -28.73 2.03
N PHE A 153 12.16 -27.56 1.78
CA PHE A 153 11.51 -26.27 1.98
C PHE A 153 10.90 -25.77 0.67
N VAL A 154 9.68 -25.24 0.75
CA VAL A 154 8.98 -24.59 -0.35
C VAL A 154 8.45 -23.25 0.13
N LEU A 155 9.16 -22.19 -0.24
CA LEU A 155 8.85 -20.83 0.13
C LEU A 155 7.98 -20.20 -0.97
N ALA A 156 6.97 -19.41 -0.60
CA ALA A 156 6.17 -18.63 -1.53
C ALA A 156 6.11 -17.16 -1.10
N THR A 157 6.10 -16.23 -2.07
CA THR A 157 5.99 -14.79 -1.81
C THR A 157 5.34 -14.02 -2.95
N THR A 158 4.60 -12.95 -2.66
CA THR A 158 4.31 -11.87 -3.63
C THR A 158 5.50 -10.94 -3.86
N ASP A 159 6.35 -10.74 -2.85
CA ASP A 159 7.42 -9.75 -2.84
C ASP A 159 8.77 -10.44 -2.57
N PRO A 160 9.63 -10.64 -3.59
CA PRO A 160 10.95 -11.21 -3.41
C PRO A 160 11.99 -10.19 -2.91
N GLN A 161 11.74 -8.88 -3.02
CA GLN A 161 12.73 -7.85 -2.66
C GLN A 161 12.89 -7.71 -1.15
N LYS A 162 11.84 -8.03 -0.38
CA LYS A 162 11.87 -8.10 1.09
C LYS A 162 12.61 -9.32 1.65
N ILE A 163 12.93 -10.32 0.83
CA ILE A 163 13.63 -11.54 1.28
C ILE A 163 15.15 -11.27 1.31
N PRO A 164 15.87 -11.60 2.40
CA PRO A 164 17.31 -11.47 2.46
C PRO A 164 18.03 -12.23 1.34
N VAL A 165 19.03 -11.62 0.71
CA VAL A 165 19.83 -12.22 -0.38
C VAL A 165 20.52 -13.53 0.06
N THR A 166 20.82 -13.67 1.35
CA THR A 166 21.34 -14.90 1.96
C THR A 166 20.37 -16.09 1.83
N VAL A 167 19.07 -15.86 1.87
CA VAL A 167 18.04 -16.89 1.63
C VAL A 167 17.86 -17.11 0.12
N LEU A 168 17.80 -16.02 -0.67
CA LEU A 168 17.62 -16.08 -2.13
C LEU A 168 18.71 -16.90 -2.83
N SER A 169 19.96 -16.80 -2.36
CA SER A 169 21.11 -17.56 -2.90
C SER A 169 21.10 -19.05 -2.59
N ARG A 170 20.33 -19.50 -1.59
CA ARG A 170 20.20 -20.91 -1.16
C ARG A 170 18.94 -21.56 -1.73
N CYS A 171 18.05 -20.81 -2.38
CA CYS A 171 16.79 -21.32 -2.93
C CYS A 171 16.84 -21.42 -4.47
N LEU A 172 16.28 -22.50 -5.02
CA LEU A 172 15.99 -22.56 -6.45
C LEU A 172 14.74 -21.71 -6.75
N GLN A 173 14.91 -20.62 -7.50
CA GLN A 173 13.87 -19.62 -7.70
C GLN A 173 13.03 -19.89 -8.95
N PHE A 174 11.71 -19.78 -8.80
CA PHE A 174 10.72 -19.90 -9.89
C PHE A 174 9.77 -18.71 -9.86
N ASN A 175 9.88 -17.87 -10.89
CA ASN A 175 8.98 -16.73 -11.09
C ASN A 175 7.74 -17.16 -11.90
N LEU A 176 6.57 -16.98 -11.31
CA LEU A 176 5.26 -17.31 -11.85
C LEU A 176 4.66 -16.06 -12.49
N LYS A 177 4.30 -16.16 -13.77
CA LYS A 177 3.78 -15.04 -14.53
C LYS A 177 2.31 -14.77 -14.19
N GLN A 178 1.85 -13.54 -14.41
CA GLN A 178 0.41 -13.28 -14.45
C GLN A 178 -0.22 -14.08 -15.59
N ILE A 179 -1.40 -14.64 -15.35
CA ILE A 179 -2.10 -15.47 -16.35
C ILE A 179 -2.82 -14.54 -17.34
N PRO A 180 -2.60 -14.66 -18.67
CA PRO A 180 -3.29 -13.83 -19.66
C PRO A 180 -4.83 -13.89 -19.51
N PRO A 181 -5.56 -12.76 -19.65
CA PRO A 181 -7.02 -12.74 -19.51
C PRO A 181 -7.75 -13.71 -20.44
N SER A 182 -7.23 -13.95 -21.64
CA SER A 182 -7.79 -14.95 -22.57
C SER A 182 -7.72 -16.38 -22.03
N LEU A 183 -6.62 -16.76 -21.36
CA LEU A 183 -6.50 -18.08 -20.72
C LEU A 183 -7.39 -18.19 -19.47
N ILE A 184 -7.58 -17.10 -18.73
CA ILE A 184 -8.53 -17.07 -17.61
C ILE A 184 -9.96 -17.24 -18.15
N ALA A 185 -10.39 -16.44 -19.12
CA ALA A 185 -11.73 -16.51 -19.71
C ALA A 185 -12.04 -17.91 -20.25
N ASN A 186 -11.12 -18.52 -21.00
CA ASN A 186 -11.25 -19.89 -21.49
C ASN A 186 -11.43 -20.91 -20.35
N HIS A 187 -10.70 -20.76 -19.24
CA HIS A 187 -10.82 -21.63 -18.08
C HIS A 187 -12.15 -21.41 -17.33
N LEU A 188 -12.61 -20.16 -17.18
CA LEU A 188 -13.91 -19.86 -16.58
C LEU A 188 -15.06 -20.44 -17.42
N THR A 189 -14.99 -20.35 -18.76
CA THR A 189 -15.96 -20.97 -19.67
C THR A 189 -15.99 -22.48 -19.48
N TYR A 190 -14.82 -23.15 -19.46
CA TYR A 190 -14.74 -24.58 -19.17
C TYR A 190 -15.32 -24.95 -17.80
N VAL A 191 -15.09 -24.15 -16.75
CA VAL A 191 -15.68 -24.38 -15.42
C VAL A 191 -17.21 -24.25 -15.47
N LEU A 192 -17.76 -23.23 -16.14
CA LEU A 192 -19.21 -23.07 -16.33
C LEU A 192 -19.85 -24.26 -17.06
N GLU A 193 -19.23 -24.75 -18.12
CA GLU A 193 -19.67 -25.95 -18.85
C GLU A 193 -19.70 -27.19 -17.95
N GLN A 194 -18.66 -27.40 -17.12
CA GLN A 194 -18.56 -28.56 -16.23
C GLN A 194 -19.51 -28.48 -15.02
N GLU A 195 -19.83 -27.28 -14.54
CA GLU A 195 -20.85 -27.07 -13.50
C GLU A 195 -22.28 -27.02 -14.05
N GLN A 196 -22.46 -27.04 -15.38
CA GLN A 196 -23.74 -26.91 -16.09
C GLN A 196 -24.47 -25.58 -15.80
N ILE A 197 -23.70 -24.49 -15.74
CA ILE A 197 -24.18 -23.13 -15.47
C ILE A 197 -24.19 -22.34 -16.77
N SER A 198 -25.30 -21.63 -17.05
CA SER A 198 -25.41 -20.76 -18.23
C SER A 198 -24.65 -19.46 -18.01
N GLY A 199 -23.76 -19.09 -18.93
CA GLY A 199 -23.02 -17.83 -18.86
C GLY A 199 -22.48 -17.39 -20.22
N ASP A 200 -22.39 -16.07 -20.42
CA ASP A 200 -22.02 -15.46 -21.69
C ASP A 200 -20.49 -15.32 -21.84
N ALA A 201 -19.99 -15.34 -23.08
CA ALA A 201 -18.58 -15.13 -23.37
C ALA A 201 -18.08 -13.73 -22.97
N MET A 202 -18.94 -12.71 -22.98
CA MET A 202 -18.59 -11.37 -22.50
C MET A 202 -18.44 -11.35 -20.98
N SER A 203 -19.29 -12.07 -20.24
CA SER A 203 -19.20 -12.22 -18.78
C SER A 203 -17.86 -12.84 -18.36
N THR A 204 -17.42 -13.92 -19.00
CA THR A 204 -16.13 -14.55 -18.66
C THR A 204 -14.93 -13.68 -19.02
N GLN A 205 -15.02 -12.87 -20.08
CA GLN A 205 -14.00 -11.85 -20.41
C GLN A 205 -13.94 -10.71 -19.39
N LEU A 206 -15.09 -10.19 -18.93
CA LEU A 206 -15.15 -9.15 -17.90
C LEU A 206 -14.54 -9.64 -16.58
N LEU A 207 -14.94 -10.84 -16.12
CA LEU A 207 -14.36 -11.47 -14.93
C LEU A 207 -12.85 -11.71 -15.07
N ALA A 208 -12.40 -12.15 -16.25
CA ALA A 208 -10.98 -12.38 -16.51
C ALA A 208 -10.13 -11.10 -16.52
N ARG A 209 -10.67 -9.97 -16.99
CA ARG A 209 -10.03 -8.65 -16.91
C ARG A 209 -9.99 -8.16 -15.45
N ALA A 210 -11.11 -8.23 -14.74
CA ALA A 210 -11.22 -7.81 -13.34
C ALA A 210 -10.27 -8.60 -12.40
N ALA A 211 -9.99 -9.87 -12.73
CA ALA A 211 -9.11 -10.72 -11.94
C ALA A 211 -7.59 -10.40 -12.05
N GLN A 212 -7.17 -9.46 -12.92
CA GLN A 212 -5.78 -8.97 -13.03
C GLN A 212 -4.71 -10.09 -13.08
N GLY A 213 -5.00 -11.19 -13.76
CA GLY A 213 -4.08 -12.32 -13.92
C GLY A 213 -4.07 -13.36 -12.79
N SER A 214 -4.96 -13.23 -11.80
CA SER A 214 -5.13 -14.17 -10.69
C SER A 214 -6.27 -15.17 -10.93
N MET A 215 -5.95 -16.46 -11.09
CA MET A 215 -6.98 -17.50 -11.29
C MET A 215 -7.84 -17.69 -10.03
N ARG A 216 -7.26 -17.53 -8.83
CA ARG A 216 -8.00 -17.63 -7.56
C ARG A 216 -9.09 -16.56 -7.47
N ASP A 217 -8.75 -15.33 -7.83
CA ASP A 217 -9.69 -14.22 -7.72
C ASP A 217 -10.72 -14.29 -8.85
N ALA A 218 -10.33 -14.71 -10.07
CA ALA A 218 -11.25 -15.02 -11.17
C ALA A 218 -12.34 -16.04 -10.79
N LEU A 219 -11.95 -17.17 -10.19
CA LEU A 219 -12.90 -18.20 -9.72
C LEU A 219 -13.77 -17.68 -8.57
N SER A 220 -13.22 -16.83 -7.69
CA SER A 220 -13.97 -16.24 -6.57
C SER A 220 -15.00 -15.20 -7.05
N MET A 221 -14.66 -14.41 -8.07
CA MET A 221 -15.60 -13.50 -8.73
C MET A 221 -16.65 -14.27 -9.54
N LEU A 222 -16.31 -15.43 -10.12
CA LEU A 222 -17.27 -16.31 -10.77
C LEU A 222 -18.28 -16.90 -9.77
N ASP A 223 -17.82 -17.39 -8.61
CA ASP A 223 -18.70 -17.82 -7.51
C ASP A 223 -19.68 -16.69 -7.10
N GLN A 224 -19.19 -15.46 -6.97
CA GLN A 224 -20.01 -14.29 -6.64
C GLN A 224 -21.02 -13.98 -7.76
N ALA A 225 -20.62 -14.05 -9.03
CA ALA A 225 -21.49 -13.80 -10.17
C ALA A 225 -22.62 -14.83 -10.27
N ILE A 226 -22.32 -16.11 -10.00
CA ILE A 226 -23.31 -17.20 -9.95
C ILE A 226 -24.32 -16.95 -8.83
N ALA A 227 -23.84 -16.53 -7.64
CA ALA A 227 -24.70 -16.22 -6.50
C ALA A 227 -25.57 -14.97 -6.73
N PHE A 228 -25.04 -13.95 -7.40
CA PHE A 228 -25.73 -12.70 -7.70
C PHE A 228 -26.75 -12.85 -8.84
N GLY A 229 -26.43 -13.63 -9.87
CA GLY A 229 -27.30 -13.89 -11.03
C GLY A 229 -28.22 -15.10 -10.89
N GLU A 230 -28.52 -15.53 -9.66
CA GLU A 230 -29.42 -16.65 -9.32
C GLU A 230 -29.15 -17.96 -10.11
N GLY A 231 -27.87 -18.26 -10.37
CA GLY A 231 -27.46 -19.44 -11.15
C GLY A 231 -27.26 -19.18 -12.66
N THR A 232 -27.27 -17.93 -13.10
CA THR A 232 -26.91 -17.51 -14.47
C THR A 232 -25.85 -16.40 -14.44
N VAL A 233 -24.93 -16.40 -15.42
CA VAL A 233 -23.79 -15.46 -15.46
C VAL A 233 -23.91 -14.56 -16.69
N SER A 234 -24.87 -13.64 -16.64
CA SER A 234 -25.12 -12.64 -17.70
C SER A 234 -24.17 -11.44 -17.63
N GLU A 235 -23.92 -10.79 -18.77
CA GLU A 235 -23.01 -9.64 -18.84
C GLU A 235 -23.48 -8.49 -17.93
N SER A 236 -24.78 -8.17 -17.96
CA SER A 236 -25.37 -7.12 -17.14
C SER A 236 -25.24 -7.39 -15.64
N SER A 237 -25.45 -8.63 -15.21
CA SER A 237 -25.30 -9.01 -13.80
C SER A 237 -23.84 -8.91 -13.34
N VAL A 238 -22.89 -9.32 -14.18
CA VAL A 238 -21.45 -9.21 -13.89
C VAL A 238 -21.00 -7.75 -13.85
N ARG A 239 -21.45 -6.89 -14.79
CA ARG A 239 -21.09 -5.47 -14.82
C ARG A 239 -21.55 -4.76 -13.53
N ILE A 240 -22.78 -5.01 -13.09
CA ILE A 240 -23.33 -4.48 -11.82
C ILE A 240 -22.54 -5.03 -10.62
N MET A 241 -22.29 -6.34 -10.56
CA MET A 241 -21.57 -6.98 -9.45
C MET A 241 -20.15 -6.44 -9.27
N LEU A 242 -19.43 -6.23 -10.38
CA LEU A 242 -18.05 -5.70 -10.35
C LEU A 242 -18.00 -4.21 -9.96
N GLY A 243 -19.14 -3.52 -9.85
CA GLY A 243 -19.20 -2.05 -9.78
C GLY A 243 -18.57 -1.39 -11.01
N ALA A 244 -18.47 -2.14 -12.12
CA ALA A 244 -17.83 -1.68 -13.33
C ALA A 244 -18.70 -0.59 -13.94
N ILE A 245 -18.13 0.62 -14.03
CA ILE A 245 -18.83 1.77 -14.57
C ILE A 245 -19.21 1.45 -16.01
N ASP A 246 -20.47 1.70 -16.34
CA ASP A 246 -20.88 1.63 -17.74
C ASP A 246 -20.06 2.66 -18.51
N GLN A 247 -19.20 2.19 -19.44
CA GLN A 247 -18.28 3.06 -20.17
C GLN A 247 -19.02 4.18 -20.90
N GLY A 248 -20.32 4.02 -21.18
CA GLY A 248 -21.22 5.09 -21.58
C GLY A 248 -21.03 6.39 -20.78
N TYR A 249 -21.00 6.33 -19.44
CA TYR A 249 -20.75 7.51 -18.59
C TYR A 249 -19.41 8.19 -18.86
N LEU A 250 -18.36 7.41 -19.11
CA LEU A 250 -17.02 7.94 -19.37
C LEU A 250 -16.91 8.53 -20.78
N TYR A 251 -17.55 7.92 -21.78
CA TYR A 251 -17.71 8.51 -23.12
C TYR A 251 -18.55 9.79 -23.07
N ASP A 252 -19.64 9.81 -22.31
CA ASP A 252 -20.51 10.98 -22.17
C ASP A 252 -19.81 12.12 -21.39
N LEU A 253 -18.92 11.80 -20.44
CA LEU A 253 -18.01 12.76 -19.79
C LEU A 253 -16.97 13.32 -20.77
N LEU A 254 -16.41 12.49 -21.65
CA LEU A 254 -15.48 12.94 -22.70
C LEU A 254 -16.20 13.78 -23.77
N ASP A 255 -17.44 13.45 -24.14
CA ASP A 255 -18.30 14.26 -25.01
C ASP A 255 -18.63 15.62 -24.34
N ALA A 256 -18.84 15.67 -23.03
CA ALA A 256 -19.00 16.92 -22.28
C ALA A 256 -17.70 17.73 -22.22
N LEU A 257 -16.54 17.08 -22.06
CA LEU A 257 -15.20 17.71 -22.08
C LEU A 257 -14.90 18.33 -23.44
N ALA A 258 -15.19 17.61 -24.52
CA ALA A 258 -15.09 18.08 -25.89
C ALA A 258 -15.93 19.34 -26.16
N ARG A 259 -17.07 19.48 -25.47
CA ARG A 259 -17.97 20.65 -25.54
C ARG A 259 -17.63 21.76 -24.55
N LYS A 260 -16.64 21.55 -23.66
CA LYS A 260 -16.33 22.38 -22.49
C LYS A 260 -17.55 22.61 -21.56
N ASP A 261 -18.48 21.64 -21.50
CA ASP A 261 -19.71 21.75 -20.70
C ASP A 261 -19.54 21.17 -19.29
N GLY A 262 -19.11 22.01 -18.36
CA GLY A 262 -19.00 21.65 -16.94
C GLY A 262 -20.35 21.38 -16.25
N SER A 263 -21.47 21.87 -16.79
CA SER A 263 -22.79 21.58 -16.21
C SER A 263 -23.22 20.14 -16.51
N GLN A 264 -22.98 19.68 -17.75
CA GLN A 264 -23.21 18.29 -18.13
C GLN A 264 -22.30 17.33 -17.35
N MET A 265 -21.04 17.70 -17.10
CA MET A 265 -20.12 16.89 -16.29
C MET A 265 -20.60 16.68 -14.85
N LEU A 266 -21.05 17.76 -14.18
CA LEU A 266 -21.55 17.63 -12.81
C LEU A 266 -22.80 16.77 -12.75
N MET A 267 -23.75 16.94 -13.68
CA MET A 267 -24.92 16.05 -13.77
C MET A 267 -24.56 14.58 -14.00
N LEU A 268 -23.47 14.29 -14.75
CA LEU A 268 -22.96 12.94 -14.92
C LEU A 268 -22.31 12.41 -13.64
N ALA A 269 -21.54 13.24 -12.92
CA ALA A 269 -20.98 12.89 -11.62
C ALA A 269 -22.08 12.60 -10.56
N ASP A 270 -23.13 13.42 -10.51
CA ASP A 270 -24.31 13.22 -9.65
C ASP A 270 -25.02 11.90 -9.98
N ALA A 271 -25.16 11.58 -11.28
CA ALA A 271 -25.75 10.32 -11.72
C ALA A 271 -24.89 9.09 -11.39
N MET A 272 -23.57 9.25 -11.30
CA MET A 272 -22.64 8.23 -10.84
C MET A 272 -22.68 8.04 -9.32
N GLU A 273 -22.75 9.14 -8.56
CA GLU A 273 -22.89 9.13 -7.09
C GLU A 273 -24.22 8.48 -6.66
N ALA A 274 -25.33 8.84 -7.34
CA ALA A 274 -26.66 8.26 -7.10
C ALA A 274 -26.73 6.74 -7.35
N ARG A 275 -25.75 6.17 -8.07
CA ARG A 275 -25.57 4.72 -8.27
C ARG A 275 -24.45 4.13 -7.42
N SER A 276 -23.83 4.92 -6.56
CA SER A 276 -22.70 4.56 -5.69
C SER A 276 -21.52 3.93 -6.44
N LEU A 277 -21.22 4.46 -7.63
CA LEU A 277 -20.06 4.04 -8.42
C LEU A 277 -18.76 4.57 -7.79
N SER A 278 -17.69 3.77 -7.84
CA SER A 278 -16.39 4.17 -7.27
C SER A 278 -15.69 5.22 -8.15
N PHE A 279 -15.36 6.37 -7.57
CA PHE A 279 -14.64 7.42 -8.30
C PHE A 279 -13.16 7.09 -8.56
N ASP A 280 -12.53 6.22 -7.75
CA ASP A 280 -11.20 5.68 -8.05
C ASP A 280 -11.21 4.84 -9.33
N ALA A 281 -12.20 3.94 -9.46
CA ALA A 281 -12.42 3.16 -10.68
C ALA A 281 -12.77 4.07 -11.86
N ALA A 282 -13.58 5.12 -11.67
CA ALA A 282 -13.91 6.09 -12.70
C ALA A 282 -12.67 6.78 -13.28
N LEU A 283 -11.76 7.24 -12.42
CA LEU A 283 -10.52 7.89 -12.85
C LEU A 283 -9.52 6.90 -13.46
N GLN A 284 -9.49 5.65 -12.98
CA GLN A 284 -8.70 4.58 -13.61
C GLN A 284 -9.19 4.30 -15.04
N ASP A 285 -10.49 4.10 -15.22
CA ASP A 285 -11.07 3.74 -16.51
C ASP A 285 -11.07 4.93 -17.48
N LEU A 286 -11.26 6.16 -16.98
CA LEU A 286 -11.06 7.39 -17.76
C LEU A 286 -9.61 7.53 -18.24
N ALA A 287 -8.62 7.25 -17.40
CA ALA A 287 -7.22 7.23 -17.80
C ALA A 287 -6.94 6.12 -18.84
N ALA A 288 -7.55 4.95 -18.70
CA ALA A 288 -7.43 3.87 -19.69
C ALA A 288 -8.05 4.25 -21.05
N LEU A 289 -9.21 4.92 -21.07
CA LEU A 289 -9.85 5.45 -22.28
C LEU A 289 -9.01 6.55 -22.94
N LEU A 290 -8.47 7.49 -22.16
CA LEU A 290 -7.56 8.52 -22.67
C LEU A 290 -6.28 7.92 -23.26
N HIS A 291 -5.74 6.85 -22.66
CA HIS A 291 -4.63 6.09 -23.24
C HIS A 291 -5.02 5.41 -24.55
N GLN A 292 -6.23 4.81 -24.64
CA GLN A 292 -6.74 4.26 -25.90
C GLN A 292 -6.91 5.33 -26.99
N LEU A 293 -7.40 6.52 -26.65
CA LEU A 293 -7.49 7.66 -27.58
C LEU A 293 -6.10 8.11 -28.07
N ALA A 294 -5.10 8.16 -27.20
CA ALA A 294 -3.71 8.47 -27.59
C ALA A 294 -3.12 7.40 -28.53
N LEU A 295 -3.39 6.12 -28.27
CA LEU A 295 -3.02 5.02 -29.17
C LEU A 295 -3.75 5.11 -30.51
N ALA A 296 -5.06 5.40 -30.51
CA ALA A 296 -5.86 5.55 -31.71
C ALA A 296 -5.34 6.66 -32.65
N GLN A 297 -4.87 7.78 -32.09
CA GLN A 297 -4.28 8.88 -32.86
C GLN A 297 -2.91 8.54 -33.44
N THR A 298 -2.07 7.83 -32.69
CA THR A 298 -0.67 7.57 -33.07
C THR A 298 -0.50 6.31 -33.90
N VAL A 299 -1.26 5.25 -33.60
CA VAL A 299 -1.25 3.96 -34.28
C VAL A 299 -2.70 3.45 -34.44
N PRO A 300 -3.47 3.94 -35.44
CA PRO A 300 -4.85 3.52 -35.66
C PRO A 300 -5.04 2.00 -35.78
N GLN A 301 -4.03 1.29 -36.30
CA GLN A 301 -4.01 -0.18 -36.47
C GLN A 301 -3.93 -0.96 -35.15
N ALA A 302 -3.69 -0.30 -34.00
CA ALA A 302 -3.61 -0.96 -32.70
C ALA A 302 -4.99 -1.23 -32.07
N ILE A 303 -6.07 -0.70 -32.65
CA ILE A 303 -7.44 -0.85 -32.16
C ILE A 303 -8.22 -1.78 -33.08
N SER A 304 -8.87 -2.80 -32.52
CA SER A 304 -9.69 -3.73 -33.32
C SER A 304 -10.98 -3.06 -33.76
N GLU A 305 -11.38 -3.30 -35.01
CA GLU A 305 -12.65 -2.85 -35.58
C GLU A 305 -13.86 -3.55 -34.91
N ASP A 306 -13.65 -4.67 -34.21
CA ASP A 306 -14.70 -5.43 -33.50
C ASP A 306 -15.20 -4.77 -32.19
N LEU A 307 -14.66 -3.61 -31.79
CA LEU A 307 -15.06 -2.93 -30.56
C LEU A 307 -16.40 -2.17 -30.75
N PRO A 308 -17.41 -2.36 -29.87
CA PRO A 308 -18.68 -1.63 -29.97
C PRO A 308 -18.53 -0.11 -29.99
N GLU A 309 -17.52 0.41 -29.30
CA GLU A 309 -17.25 1.83 -29.13
C GLU A 309 -16.27 2.40 -30.18
N TYR A 310 -15.87 1.62 -31.18
CA TYR A 310 -14.88 2.01 -32.21
C TYR A 310 -15.22 3.37 -32.87
N GLU A 311 -16.47 3.58 -33.29
CA GLU A 311 -16.89 4.85 -33.90
C GLU A 311 -16.83 6.04 -32.94
N ARG A 312 -17.13 5.83 -31.65
CA ARG A 312 -17.03 6.86 -30.61
C ARG A 312 -15.57 7.24 -30.36
N ILE A 313 -14.69 6.25 -30.23
CA ILE A 313 -13.23 6.45 -30.11
C ILE A 313 -12.72 7.29 -31.29
N PHE A 314 -12.99 6.87 -32.54
CA PHE A 314 -12.54 7.59 -33.75
C PHE A 314 -13.25 8.93 -34.03
N THR A 315 -14.27 9.27 -33.25
CA THR A 315 -14.89 10.61 -33.24
C THR A 315 -14.16 11.51 -32.26
N LEU A 316 -13.92 11.06 -31.03
CA LEU A 316 -13.21 11.81 -30.00
C LEU A 316 -11.75 12.11 -30.39
N THR A 317 -11.06 11.20 -31.09
CA THR A 317 -9.69 11.43 -31.60
C THR A 317 -9.57 12.54 -32.65
N LYS A 318 -10.69 12.94 -33.27
CA LYS A 318 -10.73 14.06 -34.23
C LYS A 318 -11.03 15.40 -33.56
N ILE A 319 -11.60 15.36 -32.35
CA ILE A 319 -11.97 16.56 -31.60
C ILE A 319 -10.82 17.01 -30.70
N PHE A 320 -10.25 16.09 -29.92
CA PHE A 320 -9.12 16.40 -29.05
C PHE A 320 -7.80 16.35 -29.79
N THR A 321 -6.91 17.29 -29.48
CA THR A 321 -5.51 17.26 -29.89
C THR A 321 -4.71 16.21 -29.09
N PRO A 322 -3.54 15.75 -29.60
CA PRO A 322 -2.66 14.87 -28.84
C PRO A 322 -2.17 15.49 -27.53
N GLU A 323 -1.98 16.81 -27.49
CA GLU A 323 -1.55 17.56 -26.31
C GLU A 323 -2.63 17.57 -25.22
N GLU A 324 -3.89 17.82 -25.59
CA GLU A 324 -5.05 17.72 -24.69
C GLU A 324 -5.20 16.31 -24.11
N ILE A 325 -5.11 15.26 -24.92
CA ILE A 325 -5.26 13.88 -24.43
C ILE A 325 -4.15 13.53 -23.43
N GLN A 326 -2.90 13.91 -23.69
CA GLN A 326 -1.79 13.69 -22.73
C GLN A 326 -2.01 14.47 -21.43
N LEU A 327 -2.50 15.71 -21.51
CA LEU A 327 -2.77 16.53 -20.34
C LEU A 327 -3.95 16.01 -19.52
N PHE A 328 -5.06 15.61 -20.14
CA PHE A 328 -6.18 14.99 -19.45
C PHE A 328 -5.79 13.64 -18.83
N TYR A 329 -4.97 12.85 -19.52
CA TYR A 329 -4.44 11.60 -18.97
C TYR A 329 -3.61 11.86 -17.71
N GLN A 330 -2.72 12.86 -17.72
CA GLN A 330 -1.97 13.26 -16.54
C GLN A 330 -2.88 13.78 -15.40
N ILE A 331 -3.90 14.58 -15.73
CA ILE A 331 -4.87 15.10 -14.75
C ILE A 331 -5.67 13.95 -14.12
N ALA A 332 -6.07 12.93 -14.89
CA ALA A 332 -6.76 11.75 -14.37
C ALA A 332 -5.87 10.94 -13.40
N LEU A 333 -4.60 10.72 -13.75
CA LEU A 333 -3.64 10.01 -12.89
C LEU A 333 -3.34 10.77 -11.58
N HIS A 334 -3.13 12.08 -11.66
CA HIS A 334 -2.93 12.92 -10.47
C HIS A 334 -4.19 12.98 -9.62
N GLY A 335 -5.36 13.26 -10.22
CA GLY A 335 -6.65 13.30 -9.52
C GLY A 335 -6.98 12.00 -8.79
N ARG A 336 -6.63 10.84 -9.38
CA ARG A 336 -6.77 9.54 -8.71
C ARG A 336 -5.84 9.42 -7.50
N SER A 337 -4.59 9.85 -7.64
CA SER A 337 -3.61 9.82 -6.54
C SER A 337 -4.01 10.76 -5.40
N ASP A 338 -4.57 11.92 -5.74
CA ASP A 338 -5.04 12.94 -4.81
C ASP A 338 -6.43 12.63 -4.22
N LEU A 339 -7.16 11.65 -4.76
CA LEU A 339 -8.55 11.32 -4.36
C LEU A 339 -8.66 11.00 -2.87
N SER A 340 -7.71 10.26 -2.31
CA SER A 340 -7.67 9.93 -0.87
C SER A 340 -7.28 11.10 0.05
N LEU A 341 -6.86 12.23 -0.54
CA LEU A 341 -6.52 13.47 0.18
C LEU A 341 -7.65 14.51 0.12
N ALA A 342 -8.67 14.28 -0.71
CA ALA A 342 -9.83 15.14 -0.82
C ALA A 342 -10.74 15.04 0.43
N PRO A 343 -11.61 16.05 0.69
CA PRO A 343 -12.56 15.98 1.80
C PRO A 343 -13.51 14.78 1.72
N ASP A 344 -13.86 14.39 0.50
CA ASP A 344 -14.67 13.24 0.13
C ASP A 344 -14.36 12.86 -1.34
N GLU A 345 -14.74 11.65 -1.76
CA GLU A 345 -14.43 11.14 -3.11
C GLU A 345 -15.12 11.95 -4.23
N TYR A 346 -16.36 12.42 -4.01
CA TYR A 346 -17.11 13.20 -4.98
C TYR A 346 -16.45 14.57 -5.23
N ALA A 347 -16.01 15.25 -4.16
CA ALA A 347 -15.26 16.50 -4.25
C ALA A 347 -13.91 16.31 -4.97
N GLY A 348 -13.19 15.21 -4.70
CA GLY A 348 -11.95 14.88 -5.42
C GLY A 348 -12.16 14.62 -6.91
N PHE A 349 -13.23 13.88 -7.25
CA PHE A 349 -13.61 13.60 -8.64
C PHE A 349 -14.03 14.85 -9.40
N THR A 350 -14.96 15.64 -8.86
CA THR A 350 -15.46 16.87 -9.49
C THR A 350 -14.36 17.93 -9.62
N MET A 351 -13.47 18.07 -8.65
CA MET A 351 -12.27 18.92 -8.78
C MET A 351 -11.33 18.45 -9.90
N THR A 352 -11.21 17.14 -10.13
CA THR A 352 -10.42 16.58 -11.23
C THR A 352 -11.03 16.92 -12.58
N LEU A 353 -12.36 16.80 -12.73
CA LEU A 353 -13.08 17.22 -13.94
C LEU A 353 -12.98 18.73 -14.20
N MET A 354 -13.16 19.56 -13.16
CA MET A 354 -12.95 21.00 -13.24
C MET A 354 -11.52 21.37 -13.66
N ARG A 355 -10.52 20.59 -13.23
CA ARG A 355 -9.12 20.76 -13.65
C ARG A 355 -8.93 20.44 -15.13
N MET A 356 -9.59 19.42 -15.69
CA MET A 356 -9.56 19.16 -17.13
C MET A 356 -10.16 20.32 -17.93
N LEU A 357 -11.28 20.90 -17.49
CA LEU A 357 -11.89 22.07 -18.13
C LEU A 357 -11.02 23.34 -18.02
N ALA A 358 -10.37 23.57 -16.89
CA ALA A 358 -9.60 24.79 -16.63
C ALA A 358 -8.24 24.82 -17.36
N PHE A 359 -7.64 23.67 -17.65
CA PHE A 359 -6.31 23.54 -18.25
C PHE A 359 -6.39 23.01 -19.70
N VAL A 360 -7.09 23.72 -20.58
CA VAL A 360 -7.10 23.41 -22.03
C VAL A 360 -6.02 24.26 -22.75
N PRO A 361 -5.02 23.65 -23.41
CA PRO A 361 -3.96 24.36 -24.11
C PRO A 361 -4.47 25.02 -25.40
N GLY A 362 -4.97 26.25 -25.28
CA GLY A 362 -5.43 27.05 -26.42
C GLY A 362 -6.04 28.41 -26.05
N ASP A 363 -6.75 28.48 -24.91
CA ASP A 363 -7.51 29.68 -24.53
C ASP A 363 -6.65 30.82 -23.92
N ALA A 364 -5.33 30.64 -23.81
CA ALA A 364 -4.41 31.65 -23.26
C ALA A 364 -4.25 32.92 -24.11
N ALA A 365 -4.88 32.98 -25.29
CA ALA A 365 -4.79 34.08 -26.24
C ALA A 365 -6.02 35.01 -26.29
N ASP A 366 -7.19 34.62 -25.76
CA ASP A 366 -8.39 35.46 -25.83
C ASP A 366 -9.34 35.20 -24.63
N GLY A 367 -9.34 36.10 -23.64
CA GLY A 367 -10.07 35.84 -22.39
C GLY A 367 -9.83 36.83 -21.25
N ALA A 368 -10.11 38.12 -21.47
CA ALA A 368 -10.23 39.05 -20.35
C ALA A 368 -11.27 38.55 -19.34
N ARG A 369 -10.96 38.60 -18.04
CA ARG A 369 -11.85 38.21 -16.93
C ARG A 369 -13.27 38.80 -17.13
N LYS A 370 -14.25 37.94 -17.45
CA LYS A 370 -15.67 38.23 -17.26
C LYS A 370 -16.10 37.68 -15.89
N PRO A 371 -16.43 38.51 -14.90
CA PRO A 371 -17.01 38.02 -13.66
C PRO A 371 -18.42 37.46 -13.94
N PHE A 372 -18.68 36.25 -13.50
CA PHE A 372 -19.99 35.61 -13.62
C PHE A 372 -20.91 36.11 -12.50
N LEU A 373 -21.42 37.34 -12.64
CA LEU A 373 -22.40 37.94 -11.72
C LEU A 373 -23.48 38.70 -12.49
N THR A 374 -24.62 38.05 -12.70
CA THR A 374 -25.88 38.68 -13.09
C THR A 374 -26.57 39.29 -11.88
N ALA A 375 -26.64 40.61 -11.80
CA ALA A 375 -27.55 41.35 -10.92
C ALA A 375 -27.95 42.67 -11.60
N SER A 376 -29.20 43.12 -11.39
CA SER A 376 -29.89 44.09 -12.24
C SER A 376 -29.49 45.56 -12.05
N GLU A 377 -29.99 46.37 -13.00
CA GLU A 377 -29.87 47.82 -13.19
C GLU A 377 -30.08 48.69 -11.93
N THR A 378 -29.29 49.78 -11.79
CA THR A 378 -29.82 51.17 -11.91
C THR A 378 -28.75 52.28 -11.88
N THR A 379 -28.89 53.25 -12.81
CA THR A 379 -28.51 54.68 -12.78
C THR A 379 -27.11 55.17 -12.33
N THR A 380 -26.39 55.75 -13.29
CA THR A 380 -25.34 56.80 -13.26
C THR A 380 -25.88 58.22 -12.87
N PRO A 381 -25.11 59.36 -12.84
CA PRO A 381 -23.69 59.60 -13.18
C PRO A 381 -22.84 60.58 -12.28
N SER A 382 -21.53 60.62 -12.57
CA SER A 382 -20.57 61.76 -12.37
C SER A 382 -20.17 62.09 -10.91
N ARG A 383 -18.99 62.65 -10.53
CA ARG A 383 -17.81 63.31 -11.15
C ARG A 383 -16.53 62.90 -10.35
N SER A 384 -15.27 63.09 -10.75
CA SER A 384 -14.59 63.52 -12.01
C SER A 384 -13.09 63.14 -11.98
N SER A 385 -12.33 63.54 -13.01
CA SER A 385 -10.88 63.39 -13.21
C SER A 385 -9.97 64.27 -12.34
N ASP A 386 -8.73 63.83 -12.11
CA ASP A 386 -7.55 64.69 -12.38
C ASP A 386 -6.29 63.89 -12.78
N VAL A 387 -5.37 64.53 -13.50
CA VAL A 387 -4.26 63.88 -14.25
C VAL A 387 -2.93 64.61 -14.01
N ILE A 388 -1.85 63.89 -13.68
CA ILE A 388 -0.47 64.34 -13.93
C ILE A 388 0.35 63.22 -14.59
N LYS A 389 1.12 63.59 -15.62
CA LYS A 389 1.96 62.74 -16.47
C LYS A 389 3.41 62.70 -15.97
N GLN A 390 4.15 61.64 -16.29
CA GLN A 390 5.47 61.75 -16.96
C GLN A 390 5.96 60.40 -17.52
N GLY A 391 6.80 60.46 -18.56
CA GLY A 391 7.29 59.31 -19.34
C GLY A 391 8.77 58.95 -19.08
N PRO A 392 9.33 57.98 -19.83
CA PRO A 392 10.49 57.16 -19.40
C PRO A 392 11.86 57.69 -19.87
N PRO A 393 12.98 57.07 -19.45
CA PRO A 393 13.57 56.03 -20.32
C PRO A 393 14.17 54.80 -19.62
N ILE A 394 14.49 53.80 -20.46
CA ILE A 394 15.12 52.49 -20.20
C ILE A 394 16.59 52.61 -19.77
N VAL A 395 17.13 51.68 -18.95
CA VAL A 395 18.45 51.02 -19.13
C VAL A 395 18.71 49.87 -18.12
N LYS A 396 19.02 48.68 -18.67
CA LYS A 396 19.78 47.50 -18.15
C LYS A 396 19.39 46.81 -16.82
N GLN A 397 19.03 45.53 -16.96
CA GLN A 397 19.23 44.47 -15.95
C GLN A 397 20.73 44.12 -15.81
N PRO A 398 21.14 43.52 -14.68
CA PRO A 398 21.57 42.13 -14.77
C PRO A 398 21.05 41.21 -13.66
N VAL A 399 20.89 39.93 -14.05
CA VAL A 399 20.90 38.67 -13.29
C VAL A 399 21.03 38.77 -11.76
N ALA A 400 20.01 38.30 -11.03
CA ALA A 400 20.06 38.09 -9.58
C ALA A 400 20.20 36.60 -9.24
N SER A 401 21.27 36.25 -8.53
CA SER A 401 21.51 34.94 -7.94
C SER A 401 20.68 34.75 -6.67
N VAL A 402 20.27 33.52 -6.37
CA VAL A 402 19.60 33.17 -5.10
C VAL A 402 20.65 32.77 -4.07
N THR A 403 20.62 33.41 -2.90
CA THR A 403 21.38 33.01 -1.70
C THR A 403 20.47 33.15 -0.47
N GLU A 404 20.65 32.26 0.51
CA GLU A 404 19.80 32.13 1.71
C GLU A 404 19.89 33.34 2.67
N PRO A 405 18.81 33.64 3.43
CA PRO A 405 18.87 34.56 4.57
C PRO A 405 19.28 33.85 5.88
N PRO A 406 20.03 34.51 6.77
CA PRO A 406 20.55 33.91 8.01
C PRO A 406 19.57 34.01 9.21
N ILE A 407 19.77 33.12 10.18
CA ILE A 407 19.05 33.11 11.47
C ILE A 407 19.62 34.18 12.42
N GLY A 408 18.76 35.04 12.93
CA GLY A 408 19.11 36.07 13.94
C GLY A 408 18.81 35.63 15.37
N VAL A 409 19.74 35.91 16.29
CA VAL A 409 19.57 35.73 17.75
C VAL A 409 18.98 37.02 18.35
N PRO A 410 17.92 36.97 19.18
CA PRO A 410 17.49 38.11 20.00
C PRO A 410 18.05 38.04 21.43
N SER A 411 18.32 39.21 21.99
CA SER A 411 18.99 39.40 23.29
C SER A 411 18.08 39.24 24.51
N ILE A 412 18.74 38.98 25.65
CA ILE A 412 18.20 39.11 27.01
C ILE A 412 17.72 40.56 27.23
N VAL A 413 16.52 40.73 27.79
CA VAL A 413 16.05 42.00 28.37
C VAL A 413 15.50 41.71 29.77
N SER A 414 16.12 42.29 30.78
CA SER A 414 15.64 42.27 32.16
C SER A 414 14.68 43.43 32.42
N THR A 415 13.60 43.18 33.16
CA THR A 415 12.84 44.23 33.85
C THR A 415 12.41 43.73 35.22
N ASP A 416 12.79 44.48 36.25
CA ASP A 416 12.37 44.29 37.64
C ASP A 416 10.87 44.60 37.83
N ALA A 417 10.18 43.86 38.71
CA ALA A 417 9.67 44.41 39.97
C ALA A 417 8.79 43.43 40.78
N THR A 418 9.04 43.40 42.09
CA THR A 418 8.10 43.07 43.19
C THR A 418 7.41 41.69 43.22
N SER A 419 8.15 40.72 43.77
CA SER A 419 7.78 39.96 44.98
C SER A 419 6.30 39.67 45.30
N ASP A 420 5.94 38.38 45.25
CA ASP A 420 5.47 37.69 46.46
C ASP A 420 5.89 36.21 46.40
N HIS A 421 7.02 35.88 47.03
CA HIS A 421 7.54 34.51 47.08
C HIS A 421 7.08 33.79 48.36
N VAL A 422 6.23 32.78 48.17
CA VAL A 422 6.21 31.61 49.06
C VAL A 422 6.59 30.42 48.20
N ALA A 423 7.80 29.88 48.39
CA ALA A 423 8.25 28.68 47.71
C ALA A 423 7.42 27.46 48.15
N PRO A 424 7.07 26.56 47.23
CA PRO A 424 7.52 25.19 47.44
C PRO A 424 7.92 24.44 46.16
N PHE A 425 8.78 23.43 46.31
CA PHE A 425 9.16 22.40 45.33
C PHE A 425 9.72 22.89 43.98
N ASP A 426 11.04 23.11 43.97
CA ASP A 426 11.84 23.00 42.74
C ASP A 426 12.01 21.51 42.40
N VAL A 427 11.21 21.01 41.45
CA VAL A 427 11.22 19.60 41.02
C VAL A 427 11.40 19.56 39.51
N ASP A 428 12.56 19.09 39.07
CA ASP A 428 12.80 18.72 37.68
C ASP A 428 11.84 17.60 37.26
N TRP A 429 10.70 18.00 36.69
CA TRP A 429 9.70 17.07 36.17
C TRP A 429 10.28 16.06 35.15
N PRO A 430 11.19 16.43 34.22
CA PRO A 430 11.83 15.45 33.33
C PRO A 430 12.64 14.40 34.10
N ALA A 431 13.39 14.81 35.13
CA ALA A 431 14.16 13.90 35.97
C ALA A 431 13.22 12.97 36.77
N LEU A 432 12.12 13.50 37.32
CA LEU A 432 11.11 12.71 38.01
C LEU A 432 10.50 11.63 37.08
N VAL A 433 10.08 12.00 35.87
CA VAL A 433 9.50 11.06 34.89
C VAL A 433 10.50 9.97 34.48
N SER A 434 11.80 10.26 34.48
CA SER A 434 12.85 9.26 34.23
C SER A 434 13.04 8.25 35.37
N GLN A 435 12.77 8.66 36.62
CA GLN A 435 12.94 7.83 37.83
C GLN A 435 11.70 6.97 38.14
N LEU A 436 10.51 7.41 37.74
CA LEU A 436 9.25 6.69 37.96
C LEU A 436 9.14 5.49 36.99
N LYS A 437 8.89 4.29 37.54
CA LYS A 437 8.68 3.04 36.77
C LYS A 437 7.31 2.97 36.09
N LEU A 438 6.98 3.98 35.28
CA LEU A 438 5.71 4.07 34.54
C LEU A 438 5.72 3.14 33.32
N SER A 439 4.59 2.49 33.06
CA SER A 439 4.41 1.55 31.94
C SER A 439 3.36 2.03 30.93
N GLY A 440 3.60 1.74 29.65
CA GLY A 440 2.66 1.99 28.54
C GLY A 440 2.15 3.44 28.45
N MET A 441 0.85 3.59 28.22
CA MET A 441 0.19 4.88 27.99
C MET A 441 0.34 5.87 29.17
N THR A 442 0.51 5.39 30.41
CA THR A 442 0.75 6.27 31.57
C THR A 442 2.13 6.93 31.51
N ARG A 443 3.14 6.27 30.91
CA ARG A 443 4.45 6.90 30.63
C ARG A 443 4.33 7.95 29.52
N MET A 444 3.59 7.64 28.44
CA MET A 444 3.33 8.60 27.36
C MET A 444 2.59 9.83 27.86
N LEU A 445 1.60 9.68 28.76
CA LEU A 445 0.96 10.81 29.42
C LEU A 445 2.00 11.66 30.17
N ALA A 446 2.80 11.04 31.05
CA ALA A 446 3.78 11.76 31.86
C ALA A 446 4.88 12.48 31.04
N GLN A 447 5.35 11.88 29.94
CA GLN A 447 6.36 12.46 29.05
C GLN A 447 5.83 13.63 28.20
N ASN A 448 4.51 13.72 27.97
CA ASN A 448 3.86 14.80 27.22
C ASN A 448 3.08 15.79 28.14
N CYS A 449 3.34 15.76 29.44
CA CYS A 449 2.82 16.73 30.41
C CYS A 449 3.86 17.81 30.74
N GLU A 450 3.44 19.07 30.74
CA GLU A 450 4.15 20.20 31.37
C GLU A 450 3.58 20.45 32.77
N VAL A 451 4.42 20.74 33.77
CA VAL A 451 3.95 21.18 35.10
C VAL A 451 3.70 22.69 35.06
N LYS A 452 2.45 23.12 35.32
CA LYS A 452 2.12 24.55 35.41
C LYS A 452 2.19 25.09 36.84
N ARG A 453 1.86 24.27 37.84
CA ARG A 453 1.99 24.63 39.27
C ARG A 453 2.28 23.41 40.14
N ILE A 454 3.11 23.61 41.16
CA ILE A 454 3.31 22.68 42.28
C ILE A 454 2.91 23.38 43.58
N SER A 455 2.27 22.64 44.48
CA SER A 455 1.95 23.03 45.85
C SER A 455 2.08 21.80 46.74
N ASP A 456 2.25 21.99 48.05
CA ASP A 456 2.60 20.93 49.03
C ASP A 456 1.72 19.66 49.02
N ASN A 457 0.55 19.70 48.37
CA ASN A 457 -0.35 18.56 48.23
C ASN A 457 -1.09 18.49 46.87
N GLU A 458 -0.74 19.34 45.90
CA GLU A 458 -1.42 19.42 44.60
C GLU A 458 -0.45 19.77 43.46
N VAL A 459 -0.51 19.02 42.36
CA VAL A 459 0.27 19.26 41.13
C VAL A 459 -0.69 19.47 39.96
N GLU A 460 -0.50 20.56 39.22
CA GLU A 460 -1.28 20.93 38.06
C GLU A 460 -0.48 20.69 36.77
N LEU A 461 -0.91 19.68 36.00
CA LEU A 461 -0.30 19.24 34.75
C LEU A 461 -1.09 19.77 33.55
N CYS A 462 -0.39 20.23 32.53
CA CYS A 462 -0.97 20.63 31.24
C CYS A 462 -0.63 19.59 30.18
N VAL A 463 -1.65 19.14 29.45
CA VAL A 463 -1.52 18.23 28.30
C VAL A 463 -1.88 18.99 27.02
N PRO A 464 -1.04 18.94 25.97
CA PRO A 464 -1.36 19.55 24.69
C PRO A 464 -2.58 18.89 24.04
N GLU A 465 -3.39 19.70 23.34
CA GLU A 465 -4.65 19.28 22.70
C GLU A 465 -4.61 17.96 21.89
N PRO A 466 -3.63 17.69 21.01
CA PRO A 466 -3.56 16.41 20.28
C PRO A 466 -3.46 15.17 21.20
N HIS A 467 -2.95 15.33 22.42
CA HIS A 467 -2.78 14.26 23.40
C HIS A 467 -3.91 14.17 24.44
N ARG A 468 -5.02 14.91 24.25
CA ARG A 468 -6.23 14.87 25.09
C ARG A 468 -6.78 13.44 25.31
N HIS A 469 -6.62 12.55 24.34
CA HIS A 469 -7.07 11.15 24.44
C HIS A 469 -6.32 10.35 25.52
N LEU A 470 -5.14 10.79 25.98
CA LEU A 470 -4.40 10.16 27.08
C LEU A 470 -4.98 10.47 28.47
N LEU A 471 -5.94 11.40 28.59
CA LEU A 471 -6.54 11.85 29.85
C LEU A 471 -7.65 10.93 30.39
N GLU A 472 -7.66 9.65 30.06
CA GLU A 472 -8.59 8.70 30.68
C GLU A 472 -8.34 8.56 32.19
N LYS A 473 -9.41 8.46 32.98
CA LYS A 473 -9.34 8.33 34.45
C LYS A 473 -8.42 7.17 34.89
N ALA A 474 -8.45 6.05 34.17
CA ALA A 474 -7.61 4.89 34.45
C ALA A 474 -6.10 5.17 34.38
N TYR A 475 -5.66 6.13 33.55
CA TYR A 475 -4.26 6.54 33.48
C TYR A 475 -3.92 7.62 34.51
N GLN A 476 -4.85 8.55 34.78
CA GLN A 476 -4.73 9.54 35.85
C GLN A 476 -4.59 8.89 37.23
N ASP A 477 -5.42 7.89 37.54
CA ASP A 477 -5.40 7.17 38.82
C ASP A 477 -4.11 6.34 38.99
N LYS A 478 -3.63 5.70 37.92
CA LYS A 478 -2.33 5.00 37.93
C LYS A 478 -1.15 5.94 38.14
N MET A 479 -1.15 7.09 37.46
CA MET A 479 -0.11 8.11 37.62
C MET A 479 -0.11 8.68 39.04
N LYS A 480 -1.29 8.96 39.59
CA LYS A 480 -1.48 9.42 40.98
C LYS A 480 -1.01 8.39 42.00
N ALA A 481 -1.27 7.09 41.78
CA ALA A 481 -0.82 6.02 42.65
C ALA A 481 0.72 5.95 42.70
N VAL A 482 1.38 5.89 41.54
CA VAL A 482 2.86 5.78 41.46
C VAL A 482 3.56 7.03 42.02
N ILE A 483 3.01 8.23 41.79
CA ILE A 483 3.55 9.47 42.37
C ILE A 483 3.33 9.51 43.90
N SER A 484 2.17 9.09 44.40
CA SER A 484 1.90 9.05 45.85
C SER A 484 2.76 8.01 46.57
N GLU A 485 3.06 6.88 45.92
CA GLU A 485 3.99 5.85 46.40
C GLU A 485 5.42 6.38 46.49
N HIS A 486 5.90 7.09 45.45
CA HIS A 486 7.24 7.67 45.41
C HIS A 486 7.48 8.75 46.48
N TYR A 487 6.48 9.59 46.76
CA TYR A 487 6.57 10.67 47.75
C TYR A 487 6.08 10.29 49.17
N GLY A 488 5.51 9.10 49.37
CA GLY A 488 4.99 8.64 50.65
C GLY A 488 3.83 9.47 51.22
N LYS A 489 3.16 10.28 50.38
CA LYS A 489 2.06 11.20 50.76
C LYS A 489 0.97 11.22 49.69
N PRO A 490 -0.32 11.42 50.05
CA PRO A 490 -1.43 11.41 49.10
C PRO A 490 -1.53 12.73 48.31
N ILE A 491 -0.91 12.78 47.13
CA ILE A 491 -0.89 13.95 46.25
C ILE A 491 -2.16 14.03 45.39
N ARG A 492 -2.69 15.24 45.17
CA ARG A 492 -3.73 15.50 44.17
C ARG A 492 -3.10 15.88 42.83
N LEU A 493 -3.52 15.21 41.75
CA LEU A 493 -3.18 15.61 40.38
C LEU A 493 -4.39 16.29 39.75
N LYS A 494 -4.19 17.50 39.22
CA LYS A 494 -5.14 18.16 38.32
C LYS A 494 -4.56 18.15 36.91
N PHE A 495 -5.39 17.81 35.93
CA PHE A 495 -5.03 17.83 34.52
C PHE A 495 -5.82 18.93 33.81
N SER A 496 -5.10 19.81 33.11
CA SER A 496 -5.64 20.84 32.23
C SER A 496 -5.26 20.54 30.78
N VAL A 497 -6.09 20.95 29.84
CA VAL A 497 -5.78 20.88 28.40
C VAL A 497 -5.54 22.31 27.91
N GLY A 498 -4.47 22.52 27.16
CA GLY A 498 -4.15 23.82 26.57
C GLY A 498 -2.78 23.85 25.94
N SER A 499 -2.37 25.02 25.45
CA SER A 499 -1.02 25.23 24.94
C SER A 499 0.03 25.02 26.04
N VAL A 500 1.04 24.23 25.69
CA VAL A 500 2.27 24.05 26.46
C VAL A 500 3.20 25.23 26.17
N THR A 501 3.89 25.73 27.18
CA THR A 501 4.71 26.96 27.09
C THR A 501 6.22 26.72 27.18
N GLY A 502 6.66 25.71 27.93
CA GLY A 502 8.03 25.21 27.99
C GLY A 502 8.25 23.97 27.12
N MET A 503 9.46 23.43 27.13
CA MET A 503 9.75 22.16 26.45
C MET A 503 9.24 20.98 27.29
N THR A 504 8.48 20.08 26.66
CA THR A 504 8.06 18.82 27.30
C THR A 504 9.26 17.87 27.50
N PRO A 505 9.18 16.94 28.46
CA PRO A 505 10.18 15.88 28.59
C PRO A 505 10.39 15.06 27.31
N ALA A 506 9.35 14.86 26.51
CA ALA A 506 9.43 14.19 25.20
C ALA A 506 10.25 15.00 24.18
N GLU A 507 10.07 16.32 24.11
CA GLU A 507 10.83 17.20 23.23
C GLU A 507 12.30 17.27 23.65
N LEU A 508 12.60 17.38 24.95
CA LEU A 508 13.97 17.33 25.48
C LEU A 508 14.67 16.00 25.15
N GLU A 509 14.02 14.86 25.40
CA GLU A 509 14.52 13.54 24.98
C GLU A 509 14.75 13.46 23.46
N SER A 510 13.93 14.14 22.64
CA SER A 510 14.07 14.15 21.18
C SER A 510 15.25 15.00 20.72
N CYS A 511 15.47 16.17 21.32
CA CYS A 511 16.60 17.05 21.05
C CYS A 511 17.93 16.39 21.44
N GLU A 512 18.00 15.72 22.60
CA GLU A 512 19.21 14.97 22.99
C GLU A 512 19.51 13.82 22.01
N LYS A 513 18.49 13.08 21.56
CA LYS A 513 18.68 12.00 20.58
C LYS A 513 19.13 12.55 19.22
N GLN A 514 18.56 13.66 18.77
CA GLN A 514 19.00 14.34 17.54
C GLN A 514 20.44 14.87 17.65
N ALA A 515 20.81 15.45 18.80
CA ALA A 515 22.19 15.92 19.05
C ALA A 515 23.21 14.77 19.07
N LYS A 516 22.88 13.63 19.69
CA LYS A 516 23.72 12.43 19.64
C LYS A 516 23.82 11.85 18.23
N GLN A 517 22.73 11.88 17.46
CA GLN A 517 22.71 11.40 16.08
C GLN A 517 23.52 12.30 15.14
N SER A 518 23.42 13.62 15.26
CA SER A 518 24.22 14.56 14.45
C SER A 518 25.71 14.49 14.78
N GLN A 519 26.07 14.32 16.07
CA GLN A 519 27.46 14.04 16.48
C GLN A 519 27.97 12.72 15.90
N ALA A 520 27.16 11.64 15.89
CA ALA A 520 27.55 10.36 15.31
C ALA A 520 27.76 10.42 13.78
N ILE A 521 26.94 11.21 13.07
CA ILE A 521 27.10 11.46 11.64
C ILE A 521 28.39 12.25 11.38
N ALA A 522 28.56 13.37 12.09
CA ALA A 522 29.75 14.22 11.94
C ALA A 522 31.05 13.45 12.24
N ALA A 523 31.07 12.62 13.28
CA ALA A 523 32.24 11.79 13.62
C ALA A 523 32.64 10.87 12.46
N ILE A 524 31.68 10.20 11.82
CA ILE A 524 31.91 9.30 10.68
C ILE A 524 32.30 10.07 9.42
N GLU A 525 31.74 11.26 9.17
CA GLU A 525 32.15 12.14 8.06
C GLU A 525 33.54 12.78 8.27
N THR A 526 34.01 12.88 9.51
CA THR A 526 35.38 13.31 9.85
C THR A 526 36.39 12.18 9.94
N ASP A 527 35.96 10.92 9.86
CA ASP A 527 36.86 9.78 9.97
C ASP A 527 37.83 9.71 8.76
N PRO A 528 39.16 9.65 8.98
CA PRO A 528 40.14 9.64 7.90
C PRO A 528 39.97 8.48 6.92
N PHE A 529 39.59 7.29 7.40
CA PHE A 529 39.40 6.10 6.57
C PHE A 529 38.13 6.20 5.73
N VAL A 530 37.06 6.78 6.28
CA VAL A 530 35.82 7.04 5.54
C VAL A 530 36.05 8.05 4.42
N ARG A 531 36.81 9.12 4.67
CA ARG A 531 37.21 10.08 3.62
C ARG A 531 38.08 9.44 2.54
N GLU A 532 39.07 8.65 2.92
CA GLU A 532 39.93 7.93 1.98
C GLU A 532 39.13 6.96 1.08
N LEU A 533 38.07 6.34 1.60
CA LEU A 533 37.13 5.52 0.82
C LEU A 533 36.23 6.34 -0.12
N ILE A 534 35.77 7.52 0.32
CA ILE A 534 34.97 8.41 -0.54
C ILE A 534 35.83 8.97 -1.68
N GLU A 535 37.04 9.45 -1.38
CA GLU A 535 37.94 10.07 -2.37
C GLU A 535 38.53 9.06 -3.37
N ASN A 536 38.92 7.85 -2.93
CA ASN A 536 39.55 6.87 -3.82
C ASN A 536 38.58 5.90 -4.52
N PHE A 537 37.36 5.71 -4.01
CA PHE A 537 36.43 4.69 -4.50
C PHE A 537 35.00 5.20 -4.78
N ASP A 538 34.77 6.52 -4.77
CA ASP A 538 33.47 7.15 -5.10
C ASP A 538 32.32 6.64 -4.18
N ALA A 539 32.69 6.27 -2.95
CA ALA A 539 31.80 5.64 -1.98
C ALA A 539 30.74 6.62 -1.45
N ARG A 540 29.52 6.14 -1.21
CA ARG A 540 28.40 6.95 -0.68
C ARG A 540 28.05 6.56 0.75
N LEU A 541 28.06 7.53 1.65
CA LEU A 541 27.67 7.34 3.05
C LEU A 541 26.14 7.17 3.17
N ILE A 542 25.69 6.04 3.73
CA ILE A 542 24.26 5.82 4.01
C ILE A 542 23.95 6.36 5.41
N VAL A 543 23.67 7.67 5.49
CA VAL A 543 23.43 8.42 6.74
C VAL A 543 22.36 7.77 7.63
N SER A 544 21.34 7.15 7.04
CA SER A 544 20.26 6.44 7.75
C SER A 544 20.69 5.12 8.43
N SER A 545 21.91 4.63 8.17
CA SER A 545 22.47 3.43 8.80
C SER A 545 23.29 3.73 10.06
N ILE A 546 23.63 5.00 10.28
CA ILE A 546 24.49 5.45 11.40
C ILE A 546 23.70 5.37 12.70
N LYS A 547 24.26 4.65 13.68
CA LYS A 547 23.71 4.54 15.03
C LYS A 547 24.66 5.22 16.02
N PRO A 548 24.17 6.10 16.90
CA PRO A 548 24.98 6.58 18.01
C PRO A 548 25.33 5.41 18.93
N ILE A 549 26.56 5.43 19.46
CA ILE A 549 26.98 4.52 20.53
C ILE A 549 26.14 4.87 21.78
N GLN A 550 25.62 3.84 22.46
CA GLN A 550 24.67 3.98 23.58
C GLN A 550 25.31 4.54 24.85
#